data_AF-A0A3B9WZC8-F1
#
_entry.id   AF-A0A3B9WZC8-F1
#
_cell.length_a   1.000
_cell.length_b   1.000
_cell.length_c   1.000
_cell.angle_alpha   90.00
_cell.angle_beta   90.00
_cell.angle_gamma   90.00
#
_symmetry.space_group_name_H-M   'P 1'
#
loop_
_entity.id
_entity.type
_entity.pdbx_description
1 polymer ?
#
loop_
_entity_poly.entity_id
_entity_poly.type
_entity_poly.pdbx_seq_one_letter_code
_entity_poly.pdbx_strand_id
1 'polypeptide(L)'
;FGLAFNNIGVFSASDSIIYTCLRVFTDGLPGSVDGMRELDIGLEVVSQSEATVQITSFREFNAIGALNENAQTPDCSGKFETTTGVYTDIIMVDDSILETEWSLIDPINLILKLDGQKELTAN
;
A
#
# COMPACT_ATOMS: atom_id res chain seq x y z
N PHE A 1 -2.18 -15.82 14.55
CA PHE A 1 -2.71 -15.11 13.37
C PHE A 1 -1.60 -15.06 12.34
N GLY A 2 -1.71 -15.84 11.26
CA GLY A 2 -0.75 -15.82 10.17
C GLY A 2 -1.20 -14.80 9.13
N LEU A 3 -0.94 -13.52 9.37
CA LEU A 3 -0.83 -12.59 8.25
C LEU A 3 0.39 -13.07 7.47
N ALA A 4 0.20 -13.59 6.27
CA ALA A 4 1.33 -14.01 5.46
C ALA A 4 2.19 -12.76 5.20
N PHE A 5 3.42 -12.75 5.70
CA PHE A 5 4.41 -11.67 5.55
C PHE A 5 4.61 -11.21 4.09
N ASN A 6 4.16 -11.99 3.12
CA ASN A 6 4.47 -11.81 1.71
C ASN A 6 3.66 -10.72 0.99
N ASN A 7 2.75 -10.03 1.69
CA ASN A 7 1.69 -9.25 1.05
C ASN A 7 1.38 -7.90 1.73
N ILE A 8 2.15 -7.51 2.76
CA ILE A 8 1.97 -6.26 3.52
C ILE A 8 3.03 -5.25 3.12
N GLY A 9 2.73 -3.96 3.20
CA GLY A 9 3.73 -2.92 2.99
C GLY A 9 4.86 -3.01 4.03
N VAL A 10 6.08 -2.63 3.67
CA VAL A 10 7.23 -2.63 4.60
C VAL A 10 7.92 -1.28 4.55
N PHE A 11 8.03 -0.63 5.70
CA PHE A 11 8.81 0.58 5.84
C PHE A 11 10.31 0.28 5.84
N SER A 12 11.04 0.96 4.97
CA SER A 12 12.49 0.95 4.88
C SER A 12 13.06 2.24 5.44
N ALA A 13 13.72 2.14 6.60
CA ALA A 13 14.36 3.30 7.23
C ALA A 13 15.58 3.81 6.45
N SER A 14 16.18 3.00 5.56
CA SER A 14 17.37 3.40 4.80
C SER A 14 17.10 4.47 3.75
N ASP A 15 15.89 4.47 3.17
CA ASP A 15 15.47 5.38 2.11
C ASP A 15 14.17 6.11 2.45
N SER A 16 13.57 5.87 3.63
CA SER A 16 12.30 6.48 4.06
C SER A 16 11.14 6.19 3.11
N ILE A 17 11.10 4.97 2.57
CA ILE A 17 10.06 4.51 1.65
C ILE A 17 9.30 3.36 2.28
N ILE A 18 7.97 3.39 2.19
CA ILE A 18 7.14 2.21 2.41
C ILE A 18 6.99 1.51 1.06
N TYR A 19 7.60 0.33 0.94
CA TYR A 19 7.42 -0.53 -0.22
C TYR A 19 6.16 -1.34 -0.03
N THR A 20 5.16 -1.13 -0.88
CA THR A 20 3.87 -1.79 -0.76
C THR A 20 3.27 -2.05 -2.14
N CYS A 21 2.03 -2.51 -2.17
CA CYS A 21 1.25 -2.70 -3.37
C CYS A 21 -0.06 -1.90 -3.26
N LEU A 22 -0.73 -1.74 -4.39
CA LEU A 22 -2.02 -1.07 -4.49
C LEU A 22 -2.92 -1.82 -5.45
N ARG A 23 -4.06 -2.28 -4.95
CA ARG A 23 -5.18 -2.80 -5.76
C ARG A 23 -6.20 -1.69 -6.01
N VAL A 24 -6.57 -1.50 -7.27
CA VAL A 24 -7.49 -0.44 -7.69
C VAL A 24 -8.95 -0.87 -7.52
N PHE A 25 -9.76 0.00 -6.93
CA PHE A 25 -11.21 -0.10 -6.86
C PHE A 25 -11.87 1.18 -7.41
N THR A 26 -13.06 1.04 -7.97
CA THR A 26 -13.92 2.14 -8.39
C THR A 26 -15.35 1.80 -7.96
N ASP A 27 -15.96 2.67 -7.16
CA ASP A 27 -17.30 2.47 -6.61
C ASP A 27 -17.43 1.13 -5.84
N GLY A 28 -16.37 0.73 -5.13
CA GLY A 28 -16.30 -0.51 -4.37
C GLY A 28 -16.11 -1.78 -5.21
N LEU A 29 -15.97 -1.67 -6.53
CA LEU A 29 -15.74 -2.80 -7.43
C LEU A 29 -14.28 -2.84 -7.91
N PRO A 30 -13.71 -4.03 -8.19
CA PRO A 30 -12.37 -4.12 -8.75
C PRO A 30 -12.24 -3.30 -10.04
N GLY A 31 -11.29 -2.36 -10.05
CA GLY A 31 -11.03 -1.43 -11.13
C GLY A 31 -9.64 -1.63 -11.75
N SER A 32 -9.23 -0.67 -12.56
CA SER A 32 -7.87 -0.60 -13.12
C SER A 32 -7.52 0.82 -13.51
N VAL A 33 -6.25 1.20 -13.37
CA VAL A 33 -5.68 2.42 -13.93
C VAL A 33 -4.70 2.02 -15.03
N ASP A 34 -4.84 2.59 -16.23
CA ASP A 34 -4.03 2.24 -17.41
C ASP A 34 -3.95 0.72 -17.71
N GLY A 35 -5.04 0.00 -17.41
CA GLY A 35 -5.14 -1.45 -17.60
C GLY A 35 -4.52 -2.29 -16.47
N MET A 36 -3.84 -1.67 -15.50
CA MET A 36 -3.27 -2.35 -14.34
C MET A 36 -4.26 -2.38 -13.18
N ARG A 37 -4.48 -3.57 -12.62
CA ARG A 37 -5.38 -3.79 -11.47
C ARG A 37 -4.65 -3.70 -10.13
N GLU A 38 -3.40 -4.15 -10.13
CA GLU A 38 -2.52 -4.21 -8.97
C GLU A 38 -1.16 -3.67 -9.37
N LEU A 39 -0.60 -2.81 -8.52
CA LEU A 39 0.68 -2.15 -8.77
C LEU A 39 1.60 -2.33 -7.57
N ASP A 40 2.87 -2.60 -7.81
CA ASP A 40 3.92 -2.37 -6.82
C ASP A 40 4.14 -0.86 -6.72
N ILE A 41 4.05 -0.31 -5.51
CA ILE A 41 4.26 1.11 -5.27
C ILE A 41 5.27 1.42 -4.16
N GLY A 42 5.88 2.59 -4.25
CA GLY A 42 6.64 3.20 -3.16
C GLY A 42 5.89 4.40 -2.61
N LEU A 43 5.75 4.48 -1.28
CA LEU A 43 5.28 5.67 -0.57
C LEU A 43 6.48 6.37 0.07
N GLU A 44 6.99 7.41 -0.59
CA GLU A 44 8.12 8.20 -0.11
C GLU A 44 7.64 9.27 0.86
N VAL A 45 8.26 9.39 2.04
CA VAL A 45 7.86 10.38 3.04
C VAL A 45 8.16 11.80 2.55
N VAL A 46 7.11 12.62 2.38
CA VAL A 46 7.22 14.03 2.00
C VAL A 46 7.34 14.91 3.25
N SER A 47 6.54 14.64 4.28
CA SER A 47 6.58 15.38 5.55
C SER A 47 6.19 14.50 6.71
N GLN A 48 7.10 14.33 7.67
CA GLN A 48 6.82 13.59 8.91
C GLN A 48 5.86 14.34 9.83
N SER A 49 5.98 15.68 9.92
CA SER A 49 5.11 16.49 10.80
C SER A 49 3.67 16.56 10.31
N GLU A 50 3.45 16.40 9.01
CA GLU A 50 2.13 16.41 8.39
C GLU A 50 1.62 15.01 8.06
N ALA A 51 2.45 13.97 8.29
CA ALA A 51 2.22 12.58 7.94
C ALA A 51 1.80 12.41 6.46
N THR A 52 2.57 13.01 5.55
CA THR A 52 2.33 12.92 4.11
C THR A 52 3.38 12.09 3.39
N VAL A 53 2.91 11.34 2.40
CA VAL A 53 3.72 10.49 1.54
C VAL A 53 3.36 10.72 0.08
N GLN A 54 4.30 10.51 -0.81
CA GLN A 54 4.11 10.59 -2.26
C GLN A 54 4.21 9.19 -2.87
N ILE A 55 3.32 8.87 -3.80
CA ILE A 55 3.47 7.67 -4.64
C ILE A 55 4.54 7.96 -5.70
N THR A 56 5.69 7.27 -5.65
CA THR A 56 6.85 7.59 -6.51
C THR A 56 7.27 6.49 -7.49
N SER A 57 6.91 5.24 -7.22
CA SER A 57 7.17 4.11 -8.11
C SER A 57 5.86 3.41 -8.40
N PHE A 58 5.57 3.06 -9.65
CA PHE A 58 4.46 2.20 -10.03
C PHE A 58 4.92 1.25 -11.15
N ARG A 59 4.79 -0.04 -10.91
CA ARG A 59 4.93 -1.09 -11.94
C ARG A 59 3.85 -2.15 -11.71
N GLU A 60 3.56 -2.95 -12.72
CA GLU A 60 2.61 -4.05 -12.58
C GLU A 60 3.03 -5.00 -11.44
N PHE A 61 2.11 -5.24 -10.52
CA PHE A 61 2.32 -6.13 -9.38
C PHE A 61 2.59 -7.55 -9.87
N ASN A 62 3.65 -8.17 -9.36
CA ASN A 62 4.03 -9.55 -9.66
C ASN A 62 4.05 -9.92 -11.16
N ALA A 63 4.52 -9.01 -12.04
CA ALA A 63 4.51 -9.20 -13.50
C ALA A 63 5.23 -10.48 -13.99
N ILE A 64 6.18 -11.01 -13.22
CA ILE A 64 6.92 -12.24 -13.54
C ILE A 64 6.22 -13.52 -13.06
N GLY A 65 5.07 -13.41 -12.40
CA GLY A 65 4.32 -14.56 -11.88
C GLY A 65 5.05 -15.32 -10.78
N ALA A 66 5.79 -14.61 -9.93
CA ALA A 66 6.46 -15.23 -8.80
C ALA A 66 5.44 -15.85 -7.84
N LEU A 67 5.85 -16.95 -7.20
CA LEU A 67 5.06 -17.66 -6.20
C LEU A 67 5.77 -17.56 -4.85
N ASN A 68 4.99 -17.55 -3.78
CA ASN A 68 5.51 -17.63 -2.42
C ASN A 68 5.99 -19.06 -2.07
N GLU A 69 6.50 -19.26 -0.86
CA GLU A 69 6.97 -20.55 -0.34
C GLU A 69 5.93 -21.69 -0.36
N ASN A 70 4.64 -21.33 -0.43
CA ASN A 70 3.52 -22.26 -0.52
C ASN A 70 3.04 -22.48 -1.97
N ALA A 71 3.82 -22.04 -2.97
CA ALA A 71 3.48 -22.09 -4.40
C ALA A 71 2.18 -21.33 -4.75
N GLN A 72 1.88 -20.25 -4.03
CA GLN A 72 0.72 -19.39 -4.28
C GLN A 72 1.15 -18.05 -4.84
N THR A 73 0.31 -17.44 -5.66
CA THR A 73 0.48 -16.03 -6.06
C THR A 73 0.42 -15.14 -4.83
N PRO A 74 1.33 -14.16 -4.68
CA PRO A 74 1.22 -13.15 -3.64
C PRO A 74 -0.11 -12.39 -3.78
N ASP A 75 -0.62 -11.92 -2.65
CA ASP A 75 -1.81 -11.06 -2.59
C ASP A 75 -1.35 -9.63 -2.31
N CYS A 76 -2.22 -8.67 -2.59
CA CYS A 76 -1.99 -7.28 -2.27
C CYS A 76 -2.95 -6.81 -1.15
N SER A 77 -2.40 -6.39 -0.01
CA SER A 77 -3.20 -5.82 1.09
C SER A 77 -3.71 -4.42 0.78
N GLY A 78 -2.95 -3.63 0.03
CA GLY A 78 -3.26 -2.26 -0.28
C GLY A 78 -4.48 -2.14 -1.20
N LYS A 79 -5.42 -1.25 -0.85
CA LYS A 79 -6.62 -0.96 -1.64
C LYS A 79 -6.77 0.53 -1.81
N PHE A 80 -6.93 0.96 -3.06
CA PHE A 80 -7.20 2.35 -3.41
C PHE A 80 -8.56 2.48 -4.07
N GLU A 81 -9.45 3.23 -3.43
CA GLU A 81 -10.77 3.57 -3.97
C GLU A 81 -10.68 4.88 -4.74
N THR A 82 -10.78 4.78 -6.07
CA THR A 82 -10.66 5.93 -6.98
C THR A 82 -11.81 6.93 -6.84
N THR A 83 -12.99 6.51 -6.39
CA THR A 83 -14.14 7.41 -6.19
C THR A 83 -13.94 8.34 -4.98
N THR A 84 -13.30 7.85 -3.92
CA THR A 84 -13.09 8.63 -2.68
C THR A 84 -11.67 9.16 -2.53
N GLY A 85 -10.71 8.61 -3.27
CA GLY A 85 -9.29 8.90 -3.11
C GLY A 85 -8.69 8.28 -1.84
N VAL A 86 -9.35 7.28 -1.25
CA VAL A 86 -8.89 6.63 -0.01
C VAL A 86 -8.01 5.43 -0.34
N TYR A 87 -6.83 5.39 0.26
CA TYR A 87 -5.93 4.25 0.26
C TYR A 87 -5.92 3.60 1.64
N THR A 88 -6.11 2.29 1.71
CA THR A 88 -5.97 1.50 2.94
C THR A 88 -4.94 0.41 2.76
N ASP A 89 -4.15 0.13 3.78
CA ASP A 89 -3.13 -0.90 3.70
C ASP A 89 -2.76 -1.47 5.08
N ILE A 90 -2.18 -2.66 5.08
CA ILE A 90 -1.48 -3.23 6.23
C ILE A 90 0.01 -3.04 5.97
N ILE A 91 0.70 -2.32 6.86
CA ILE A 91 2.12 -2.03 6.75
C ILE A 91 2.87 -2.51 7.99
N MET A 92 4.12 -2.92 7.80
CA MET A 92 5.07 -3.23 8.85
C MET A 92 6.02 -2.06 9.02
N VAL A 93 6.14 -1.57 10.24
CA VAL A 93 7.10 -0.56 10.66
C VAL A 93 7.88 -1.14 11.83
N ASP A 94 9.17 -1.39 11.61
CA ASP A 94 10.00 -2.18 12.52
C ASP A 94 9.32 -3.53 12.84
N ASP A 95 8.96 -3.77 14.10
CA ASP A 95 8.28 -4.99 14.55
C ASP A 95 6.75 -4.84 14.68
N SER A 96 6.21 -3.64 14.41
CA SER A 96 4.78 -3.34 14.53
C SER A 96 4.07 -3.51 13.19
N ILE A 97 2.91 -4.16 13.22
CA ILE A 97 2.00 -4.29 12.07
C ILE A 97 0.85 -3.31 12.26
N LEU A 98 0.65 -2.42 11.29
CA LEU A 98 -0.33 -1.34 11.33
C LEU A 98 -1.32 -1.50 10.18
N GLU A 99 -2.62 -1.42 10.47
CA GLU A 99 -3.64 -1.08 9.48
C GLU A 99 -3.70 0.44 9.36
N THR A 100 -3.59 0.96 8.14
CA THR A 100 -3.48 2.40 7.85
C THR A 100 -4.53 2.84 6.85
N GLU A 101 -4.99 4.09 7.01
CA GLU A 101 -5.92 4.77 6.12
C GLU A 101 -5.33 6.12 5.72
N TRP A 102 -5.37 6.42 4.43
CA TRP A 102 -4.78 7.60 3.83
C TRP A 102 -5.74 8.25 2.83
N SER A 103 -5.76 9.57 2.79
CA SER A 103 -6.50 10.36 1.81
C SER A 103 -5.57 10.97 0.77
N LEU A 104 -5.94 10.87 -0.50
CA LEU A 104 -5.32 11.59 -1.60
C LEU A 104 -5.67 13.08 -1.52
N ILE A 105 -4.71 13.89 -1.09
CA ILE A 105 -4.86 15.33 -0.90
C ILE A 105 -4.33 16.15 -2.10
N ASP A 106 -3.44 15.56 -2.90
CA ASP A 106 -2.95 16.14 -4.14
C ASP A 106 -2.93 15.06 -5.24
N PRO A 107 -3.98 14.98 -6.08
CA PRO A 107 -4.04 14.01 -7.17
C PRO A 107 -3.03 14.24 -8.29
N ILE A 108 -2.49 15.46 -8.43
CA ILE A 108 -1.53 15.78 -9.49
C ILE A 108 -0.15 15.25 -9.12
N ASN A 109 0.25 15.46 -7.87
CA ASN A 109 1.52 15.02 -7.34
C ASN A 109 1.46 13.65 -6.65
N LEU A 110 0.27 13.03 -6.58
CA LEU A 110 0.00 11.76 -5.91
C LEU A 110 0.40 11.77 -4.43
N ILE A 111 0.05 12.84 -3.72
CA ILE A 111 0.34 12.98 -2.29
C ILE A 111 -0.83 12.45 -1.47
N LEU A 112 -0.54 11.47 -0.63
CA LEU A 112 -1.43 10.93 0.38
C LEU A 112 -1.11 11.55 1.74
N LYS A 113 -2.13 11.70 2.58
CA LYS A 113 -2.01 12.08 3.98
C LYS A 113 -2.57 10.97 4.86
N LEU A 114 -1.86 10.62 5.93
CA LEU A 114 -2.35 9.66 6.91
C LEU A 114 -3.55 10.22 7.66
N ASP A 115 -4.67 9.52 7.61
CA ASP A 115 -5.88 9.87 8.36
C ASP A 115 -5.96 9.08 9.67
N GLY A 116 -5.50 7.83 9.65
CA GLY A 116 -5.55 6.97 10.82
C GLY A 116 -4.66 5.75 10.70
N GLN A 117 -4.26 5.23 11.85
CA GLN A 117 -3.55 3.96 11.95
C GLN A 117 -4.00 3.19 13.18
N LYS A 118 -3.94 1.86 13.09
CA LYS A 118 -4.28 0.95 14.16
C LYS A 118 -3.28 -0.20 14.20
N GLU A 119 -2.65 -0.41 15.35
CA GLU A 119 -1.75 -1.54 15.54
C GLU A 119 -2.54 -2.86 15.64
N LEU A 120 -2.07 -3.88 14.91
CA LEU A 120 -2.63 -5.22 14.89
C LEU A 120 -1.84 -6.11 15.84
N THR A 121 -2.36 -6.33 17.05
CA THR A 121 -1.74 -7.24 18.02
C THR A 121 -2.21 -8.68 17.80
N ALA A 122 -1.30 -9.65 17.86
CA ALA A 122 -1.68 -11.05 17.97
C ALA A 122 -2.34 -11.29 19.34
N ASN A 123 -3.58 -11.81 19.34
CA ASN A 123 -4.22 -12.35 20.56
C ASN A 123 -3.57 -13.67 20.99
#